data_AF-A0A8B7DAY3-F1
#
_entry.id   AF-A0A8B7DAY3-F1
#
_cell.length_a   1.000
_cell.length_b   1.000
_cell.length_c   1.000
_cell.angle_alpha   90.00
_cell.angle_beta   90.00
_cell.angle_gamma   90.00
#
_symmetry.space_group_name_H-M   'P 1'
#
loop_
_entity.id
_entity.type
_entity.pdbx_description
1 polymer ?
#
loop_
_entity_poly.entity_id
_entity_poly.type
_entity_poly.pdbx_seq_one_letter_code
_entity_poly.pdbx_strand_id
1 'polypeptide(L)'
;MADKPFSILIDESTDVSLTKHLCICARYYSDEQKSVIDDFLGLAAVISTTGADLFGVLETKLTSVGLSLKNCIGYSSDGASNVIGFHNSFWSRVRAVSPNCILMHCTCHSLNLIVQHSFELMPSSVGFLLSEIFFKKFHSTRRV
;
A
#
# COMPACT_ATOMS: atom_id res chain seq x y z
N MET A 1 -12.37 -14.36 12.89
CA MET A 1 -11.06 -13.85 12.40
C MET A 1 -9.97 -13.83 13.46
N ALA A 2 -10.28 -13.74 14.78
CA ALA A 2 -9.31 -13.43 15.83
C ALA A 2 -8.06 -14.34 15.96
N ASP A 3 -8.05 -15.54 15.36
CA ASP A 3 -6.93 -16.50 15.49
C ASP A 3 -6.42 -17.06 14.15
N LYS A 4 -6.80 -16.43 13.03
CA LYS A 4 -6.39 -16.87 11.69
C LYS A 4 -5.28 -15.99 11.11
N PRO A 5 -4.36 -16.55 10.33
CA PRO A 5 -3.34 -15.77 9.66
C PRO A 5 -3.98 -14.84 8.62
N PHE A 6 -3.46 -13.62 8.53
CA PHE A 6 -3.89 -12.63 7.55
C PHE A 6 -2.69 -11.83 7.04
N SER A 7 -2.88 -11.12 5.94
CA SER A 7 -1.95 -10.11 5.45
C SER A 7 -2.61 -8.74 5.51
N ILE A 8 -1.81 -7.69 5.64
CA ILE A 8 -2.31 -6.31 5.59
C ILE A 8 -1.76 -5.58 4.37
N LEU A 9 -2.64 -4.84 3.71
CA LEU A 9 -2.27 -3.90 2.66
C LEU A 9 -2.48 -2.49 3.21
N ILE A 10 -1.46 -1.66 3.09
CA ILE A 10 -1.44 -0.31 3.62
C ILE A 10 -1.01 0.68 2.55
N ASP A 11 -1.81 1.73 2.40
CA ASP A 11 -1.56 2.82 1.47
C ASP A 11 -1.72 4.17 2.17
N GLU A 12 -0.84 5.12 1.85
CA GLU A 12 -0.93 6.51 2.34
C GLU A 12 -1.58 7.36 1.25
N SER A 13 -2.64 8.08 1.60
CA SER A 13 -3.28 9.03 0.69
C SER A 13 -3.47 10.38 1.39
N THR A 14 -3.43 11.46 0.62
CA THR A 14 -3.74 12.81 1.11
C THR A 14 -5.07 13.24 0.52
N ASP A 15 -6.02 13.62 1.38
CA ASP A 15 -7.33 14.07 0.93
C ASP A 15 -7.31 15.54 0.45
N VAL A 16 -8.46 15.99 -0.05
CA VAL A 16 -8.65 17.37 -0.53
C VAL A 16 -8.50 18.44 0.56
N SER A 17 -8.57 18.04 1.84
CA SER A 17 -8.36 18.91 3.00
C SER A 17 -6.91 18.97 3.47
N LEU A 18 -5.98 18.36 2.70
CA LEU A 18 -4.57 18.17 3.05
C LEU A 18 -4.34 17.28 4.27
N THR A 19 -5.36 16.51 4.66
CA THR A 19 -5.24 15.53 5.73
C THR A 19 -4.70 14.23 5.16
N LYS A 20 -3.68 13.68 5.81
CA LYS A 20 -3.13 12.38 5.45
C LYS A 20 -3.96 11.27 6.08
N HIS A 21 -4.20 10.22 5.32
CA HIS A 21 -4.96 9.06 5.73
C HIS A 21 -4.17 7.79 5.45
N LEU A 22 -4.23 6.87 6.40
CA LEU A 22 -3.76 5.51 6.26
C LEU A 22 -4.92 4.62 5.85
N CYS A 23 -4.90 4.14 4.62
CA CYS A 23 -5.83 3.14 4.12
C CYS A 23 -5.36 1.76 4.59
N ILE A 24 -6.25 1.00 5.24
CA ILE A 24 -5.92 -0.30 5.81
C ILE A 24 -6.90 -1.34 5.25
N CYS A 25 -6.35 -2.34 4.56
CA CYS A 25 -7.09 -3.54 4.13
C CYS A 25 -6.47 -4.80 4.73
N ALA A 26 -7.30 -5.80 5.00
CA ALA A 26 -6.86 -7.13 5.40
C ALA A 26 -7.17 -8.15 4.32
N ARG A 27 -6.18 -8.96 3.95
CA ARG A 27 -6.32 -10.11 3.05
C ARG A 27 -6.27 -11.39 3.87
N TYR A 28 -7.29 -12.24 3.74
CA TYR A 28 -7.38 -13.49 4.47
C TYR A 28 -8.26 -14.51 3.75
N TYR A 29 -8.17 -15.77 4.15
CA TYR A 29 -9.06 -16.82 3.66
C TYR A 29 -10.36 -16.83 4.48
N SER A 30 -11.49 -16.67 3.80
CA SER A 30 -12.83 -16.77 4.39
C SER A 30 -13.36 -18.19 4.25
N ASP A 31 -13.66 -18.84 5.37
CA ASP A 31 -14.28 -20.18 5.36
C ASP A 31 -15.71 -20.12 4.78
N GLU A 32 -16.41 -19.01 5.00
CA GLU A 32 -17.79 -18.80 4.54
C GLU A 32 -17.84 -18.71 3.01
N GLN A 33 -16.93 -17.93 2.42
CA GLN A 33 -16.85 -17.73 0.97
C GLN A 33 -15.93 -18.73 0.27
N LYS A 34 -15.25 -19.60 1.03
CA LYS A 34 -14.26 -20.57 0.56
C LYS A 34 -13.23 -19.97 -0.41
N SER A 35 -12.81 -18.74 -0.13
CA SER A 35 -11.94 -17.95 -1.01
C SER A 35 -11.10 -16.95 -0.22
N VAL A 36 -10.02 -16.48 -0.85
CA VAL A 36 -9.23 -15.36 -0.33
C VAL A 36 -9.96 -14.07 -0.67
N ILE A 37 -10.18 -13.23 0.34
CA ILE A 37 -10.85 -11.95 0.19
C ILE A 37 -10.01 -10.83 0.76
N ASP A 38 -10.22 -9.64 0.20
CA ASP A 38 -9.68 -8.38 0.68
C ASP A 38 -10.81 -7.60 1.34
N ASP A 39 -10.68 -7.34 2.63
CA ASP A 39 -11.65 -6.57 3.39
C ASP A 39 -11.09 -5.21 3.77
N PHE A 40 -11.89 -4.18 3.54
CA PHE A 40 -11.51 -2.80 3.80
C PHE A 40 -11.81 -2.46 5.25
N LEU A 41 -10.76 -2.31 6.06
CA LEU A 41 -10.91 -2.06 7.49
C LEU A 41 -11.18 -0.57 7.77
N GLY A 42 -10.75 0.32 6.88
CA GLY A 42 -11.08 1.74 6.92
C GLY A 42 -9.92 2.66 6.54
N LEU A 43 -10.24 3.96 6.55
CA LEU A 43 -9.25 5.05 6.55
C LEU A 43 -9.03 5.52 7.98
N ALA A 44 -7.77 5.72 8.35
CA ALA A 44 -7.40 6.33 9.61
C ALA A 44 -6.64 7.63 9.35
N ALA A 45 -7.20 8.75 9.80
CA ALA A 45 -6.53 10.04 9.71
C ALA A 45 -5.25 10.03 10.54
N VAL A 46 -4.16 10.51 9.97
CA VAL A 46 -2.83 10.56 10.59
C VAL A 46 -2.33 12.00 10.59
N ILE A 47 -2.10 12.53 11.79
CA ILE A 47 -1.60 13.89 12.02
C ILE A 47 -0.11 13.98 11.67
N SER A 48 0.61 12.87 11.82
CA SER A 48 2.04 12.74 11.61
C SER A 48 2.36 11.46 10.83
N THR A 49 3.39 11.51 9.98
CA THR A 49 3.83 10.39 9.14
C THR A 49 5.08 9.70 9.65
N THR A 50 5.39 9.87 10.93
CA THR A 50 6.46 9.07 11.54
C THR A 50 6.04 7.61 11.61
N GLY A 51 7.01 6.70 11.48
CA GLY A 51 6.72 5.26 11.55
C GLY A 51 6.09 4.82 12.89
N ALA A 52 6.33 5.57 13.98
CA ALA A 52 5.73 5.30 15.29
C ALA A 52 4.23 5.64 15.33
N ASP A 53 3.86 6.81 14.81
CA ASP A 53 2.47 7.29 14.82
C ASP A 53 1.61 6.40 13.92
N LEU A 54 2.11 6.11 12.71
CA LEU A 54 1.46 5.18 11.78
C LEU A 54 1.23 3.81 12.44
N PHE A 55 2.23 3.28 13.16
CA PHE A 55 2.14 1.98 13.82
C PHE A 55 1.07 1.98 14.93
N GLY A 56 1.03 3.01 15.77
CA GLY A 56 0.02 3.13 16.82
C GLY A 56 -1.40 3.21 16.26
N VAL A 57 -1.58 3.93 15.15
CA VAL A 57 -2.87 4.00 14.44
C VAL A 57 -3.28 2.63 13.88
N LEU A 58 -2.35 1.90 13.25
CA LEU A 58 -2.62 0.54 12.78
C LEU A 58 -3.01 -0.39 13.93
N GLU A 59 -2.23 -0.41 15.02
CA GLU A 59 -2.45 -1.30 16.16
C GLU A 59 -3.82 -1.04 16.80
N THR A 60 -4.17 0.24 16.98
CA THR A 60 -5.49 0.66 17.48
C THR A 60 -6.60 0.17 16.56
N LYS A 61 -6.43 0.35 15.24
CA LYS A 61 -7.44 -0.03 14.27
C LYS A 61 -7.64 -1.54 14.21
N LEU A 62 -6.57 -2.33 14.19
CA LEU A 62 -6.65 -3.80 14.20
C LEU A 62 -7.29 -4.31 15.50
N THR A 63 -6.90 -3.76 16.64
CA THR A 63 -7.49 -4.12 17.94
C THR A 63 -8.98 -3.83 17.98
N SER A 64 -9.43 -2.71 17.40
CA SER A 64 -10.86 -2.35 17.33
C SER A 64 -11.73 -3.36 16.55
N VAL A 65 -11.14 -4.11 15.63
CA VAL A 65 -11.81 -5.17 14.85
C VAL A 65 -11.46 -6.58 15.35
N GLY A 66 -10.79 -6.69 16.51
CA GLY A 66 -10.42 -7.98 17.11
C GLY A 66 -9.31 -8.73 16.37
N LEU A 67 -8.46 -8.03 15.62
CA LEU A 67 -7.30 -8.60 14.94
C LEU A 67 -6.03 -8.32 15.75
N SER A 68 -5.20 -9.35 15.92
CA SER A 68 -3.87 -9.20 16.50
C SER A 68 -2.82 -9.13 15.41
N LEU A 69 -1.95 -8.13 15.47
CA LEU A 69 -0.84 -8.01 14.54
C LEU A 69 0.07 -9.25 14.55
N LYS A 70 0.14 -9.98 15.67
CA LYS A 70 0.91 -11.24 15.81
C LYS A 70 0.53 -12.32 14.79
N ASN A 71 -0.71 -12.30 14.31
CA ASN A 71 -1.22 -13.23 13.29
C ASN A 71 -1.00 -12.71 11.85
N CYS A 72 -0.35 -11.56 11.69
CA CYS A 72 0.01 -10.99 10.41
C CYS A 72 1.21 -11.75 9.80
N ILE A 73 0.99 -12.35 8.63
CA ILE A 73 2.00 -13.11 7.88
C ILE A 73 2.50 -12.37 6.63
N GLY A 74 1.82 -11.29 6.24
CA GLY A 74 2.18 -10.53 5.05
C GLY A 74 1.86 -9.05 5.21
N TYR A 75 2.74 -8.21 4.69
CA TYR A 75 2.63 -6.76 4.71
C TYR A 75 2.88 -6.21 3.31
N SER A 76 2.00 -5.35 2.81
CA SER A 76 2.16 -4.72 1.51
C SER A 76 1.99 -3.21 1.58
N SER A 77 2.88 -2.46 0.93
CA SER A 77 2.77 -1.00 0.80
C SER A 77 3.47 -0.46 -0.45
N ASP A 78 3.19 0.80 -0.79
CA ASP A 78 3.63 1.48 -2.02
C ASP A 78 5.15 1.70 -2.11
N GLY A 79 5.87 1.64 -1.00
CA GLY A 79 7.32 1.83 -1.02
C GLY A 79 7.82 3.10 -0.35
N ALA A 80 6.93 3.95 0.16
CA ALA A 80 7.35 5.20 0.78
C ALA A 80 8.39 4.93 1.90
N SER A 81 9.49 5.70 1.89
CA SER A 81 10.64 5.50 2.79
C SER A 81 10.26 5.55 4.27
N ASN A 82 9.27 6.38 4.62
CA ASN A 82 8.71 6.52 5.96
C ASN A 82 8.04 5.22 6.45
N VAL A 83 7.57 4.41 5.50
CA VAL A 83 6.81 3.18 5.72
C VAL A 83 7.73 1.95 5.72
N ILE A 84 8.77 1.92 4.86
CA ILE A 84 9.62 0.73 4.65
C ILE A 84 11.08 0.90 5.12
N GLY A 85 11.47 2.05 5.68
CA GLY A 85 12.85 2.30 6.12
C GLY A 85 13.47 1.21 7.02
N PHE A 86 14.80 1.10 7.03
CA PHE A 86 15.47 0.02 7.77
C PHE A 86 15.46 0.24 9.31
N HIS A 87 15.49 1.49 9.77
CA HIS A 87 15.48 1.86 11.18
C HIS A 87 14.27 2.74 11.52
N ASN A 88 13.61 2.45 12.65
CA ASN A 88 12.48 3.23 13.19
C ASN A 88 11.31 3.48 12.23
N SER A 89 11.23 2.72 11.14
CA SER A 89 10.12 2.76 10.20
C SER A 89 8.90 2.04 10.72
N PHE A 90 7.78 2.28 10.07
CA PHE A 90 6.55 1.53 10.29
C PHE A 90 6.78 0.01 10.13
N TRP A 91 7.43 -0.42 9.04
CA TRP A 91 7.72 -1.83 8.78
C TRP A 91 8.58 -2.47 9.88
N SER A 92 9.64 -1.79 10.34
CA SER A 92 10.51 -2.33 11.39
C SER A 92 9.76 -2.65 12.68
N ARG A 93 8.72 -1.86 13.00
CA ARG A 93 7.84 -2.06 14.16
C ARG A 93 6.87 -3.22 13.94
N VAL A 94 6.27 -3.33 12.74
CA VAL A 94 5.44 -4.48 12.37
C VAL A 94 6.24 -5.78 12.47
N ARG A 95 7.46 -5.79 11.94
CA ARG A 95 8.36 -6.96 11.98
C ARG A 95 8.79 -7.33 13.39
N ALA A 96 8.92 -6.36 14.30
CA ALA A 96 9.24 -6.62 15.70
C ALA A 96 8.11 -7.39 16.42
N VAL A 97 6.85 -7.12 16.08
CA VAL A 97 5.69 -7.85 16.64
C VAL A 97 5.45 -9.17 15.92
N SER A 98 5.69 -9.21 14.61
CA SER A 98 5.41 -10.36 13.74
C SER A 98 6.65 -10.72 12.93
N PRO A 99 7.61 -11.48 13.50
CA PRO A 99 8.89 -11.77 12.86
C PRO A 99 8.79 -12.55 11.56
N ASN A 100 7.71 -13.35 11.41
CA ASN A 100 7.43 -14.17 10.24
C ASN A 100 6.64 -13.41 9.15
N CYS A 101 6.32 -12.14 9.37
CA CYS A 101 5.63 -11.34 8.38
C CYS A 101 6.55 -11.06 7.19
N ILE A 102 6.03 -11.26 5.97
CA ILE A 102 6.76 -11.02 4.73
C ILE A 102 6.36 -9.66 4.18
N LEU A 103 7.35 -8.79 3.92
CA LEU A 103 7.14 -7.54 3.19
C LEU A 103 7.05 -7.82 1.68
N MET A 104 5.99 -7.31 1.07
CA MET A 104 5.75 -7.27 -0.37
C MET A 104 5.67 -5.81 -0.81
N HIS A 105 6.47 -5.42 -1.80
CA HIS A 105 6.35 -4.10 -2.41
C HIS A 105 5.16 -4.05 -3.37
N CYS A 106 4.53 -2.88 -3.48
CA CYS A 106 3.46 -2.66 -4.45
C CYS A 106 3.98 -2.86 -5.88
N THR A 107 3.45 -3.88 -6.55
CA THR A 107 3.81 -4.21 -7.94
C THR A 107 3.50 -3.07 -8.90
N CYS A 108 2.40 -2.34 -8.68
CA CYS A 108 2.04 -1.17 -9.48
C CYS A 108 3.09 -0.06 -9.36
N HIS A 109 3.55 0.23 -8.14
CA HIS A 109 4.59 1.23 -7.91
C HIS A 109 5.93 0.77 -8.50
N SER A 110 6.34 -0.48 -8.26
CA SER A 110 7.55 -1.06 -8.86
C SER A 110 7.52 -0.99 -10.39
N LEU A 111 6.39 -1.33 -11.01
CA LEU A 111 6.23 -1.23 -12.46
C LEU A 111 6.34 0.22 -12.93
N ASN A 112 5.69 1.16 -12.24
CA ASN A 112 5.79 2.59 -12.56
C ASN A 112 7.25 3.08 -12.53
N LEU A 113 8.03 2.70 -11.50
CA LEU A 113 9.44 3.05 -11.41
C LEU A 113 10.27 2.47 -12.57
N ILE A 114 10.02 1.20 -12.94
CA ILE A 114 10.69 0.56 -14.08
C ILE A 114 10.39 1.31 -15.38
N VAL A 115 9.12 1.68 -15.60
CA VAL A 115 8.70 2.43 -16.79
C VAL A 115 9.34 3.80 -16.79
N GLN A 116 9.27 4.56 -15.70
CA GLN A 116 9.88 5.88 -15.58
C GLN A 116 11.37 5.84 -15.91
N HIS A 117 12.11 4.91 -15.31
CA HIS A 117 13.53 4.75 -15.56
C HIS A 117 13.83 4.35 -17.01
N SER A 118 13.00 3.50 -17.62
CA SER A 118 13.14 3.14 -19.04
C SER A 118 12.98 4.35 -19.95
N PHE A 119 12.07 5.27 -19.62
CA PHE A 119 11.88 6.52 -20.39
C PHE A 119 13.05 7.49 -20.25
N GLU A 120 13.70 7.55 -19.08
CA GLU A 120 14.92 8.37 -18.87
C GLU A 120 16.09 7.89 -19.73
N LEU A 121 16.19 6.58 -19.97
CA LEU A 121 17.23 5.98 -20.80
C LEU A 121 16.93 6.07 -22.30
N MET A 122 15.68 6.28 -22.69
CA MET A 122 15.28 6.39 -24.09
C MET A 122 15.58 7.78 -24.67
N PRO A 123 15.85 7.87 -25.99
CA PRO A 123 15.93 9.16 -26.66
C PRO A 123 14.64 9.96 -26.45
N SER A 124 14.76 11.24 -26.08
CA SER A 124 13.62 12.10 -25.71
C SER A 124 12.56 12.21 -26.81
N SER A 125 12.95 12.06 -28.09
CA SER A 125 12.04 12.04 -29.24
C SER A 125 11.07 10.85 -29.21
N VAL A 126 11.54 9.67 -28.78
CA VAL A 126 10.71 8.47 -28.63
C VAL A 126 9.78 8.62 -27.43
N GLY A 127 10.31 9.11 -26.30
CA GLY A 127 9.52 9.39 -25.10
C GLY A 127 8.39 10.40 -25.34
N PHE A 128 8.70 11.49 -26.05
CA PHE A 128 7.73 12.50 -26.49
C PHE A 128 6.67 11.91 -27.42
N LEU A 129 7.08 11.14 -28.44
CA LEU A 129 6.14 10.50 -29.37
C LEU A 129 5.18 9.54 -28.66
N LEU A 130 5.69 8.69 -27.77
CA LEU A 130 4.87 7.76 -26.99
C LEU A 130 3.88 8.50 -26.08
N SER A 131 4.33 9.59 -25.44
CA SER A 131 3.46 10.42 -24.60
C SER A 131 2.36 11.06 -25.43
N GLU A 132 2.70 11.65 -26.59
CA GLU A 132 1.74 12.26 -27.52
C GLU A 132 0.71 11.26 -28.05
N ILE A 133 1.14 10.04 -28.43
CA ILE A 133 0.22 8.99 -28.88
C ILE A 133 -0.73 8.61 -27.74
N PHE A 134 -0.22 8.44 -26.52
CA PHE A 134 -1.04 8.09 -25.36
C PHE A 134 -2.06 9.20 -25.04
N PHE A 135 -1.61 10.45 -24.96
CA PHE A 135 -2.48 11.61 -24.72
C PHE A 135 -3.56 11.76 -25.80
N LYS A 136 -3.19 11.64 -27.08
CA LYS A 136 -4.15 11.72 -28.18
C LYS A 136 -5.16 10.58 -28.16
N LYS A 137 -4.77 9.37 -27.76
CA LYS A 137 -5.69 8.22 -27.71
C LYS A 137 -6.64 8.27 -26.51
N PHE A 138 -6.21 8.80 -25.37
CA PHE A 138 -7.05 8.92 -24.17
C PHE A 138 -7.92 10.19 -24.15
N HIS A 139 -7.47 11.29 -24.76
CA HIS A 139 -8.25 12.53 -24.89
C HIS A 139 -8.96 12.69 -26.25
N SER A 140 -8.82 11.75 -27.19
CA SER A 140 -9.70 11.72 -28.36
C SER A 140 -11.11 11.30 -27.90
N THR A 141 -12.05 12.20 -28.10
CA THR A 141 -13.48 12.11 -27.75
C THR A 141 -14.27 11.02 -28.49
N ARG A 142 -13.62 9.99 -29.04
CA ARG A 142 -14.29 8.85 -29.68
C ARG A 142 -14.09 7.59 -28.85
N ARG A 143 -14.86 7.49 -27.77
CA ARG A 143 -15.28 6.20 -27.21
C ARG A 143 -16.21 5.55 -28.22
N VAL A 144 -15.88 4.34 -28.66
CA VAL A 144 -16.84 3.34 -29.14
C VAL A 144 -16.63 2.11 -28.27
#